data_AF-A0A3A4PDX0-F1
#
_entry.id   AF-A0A3A4PDX0-F1
#
_cell.length_a   1.000
_cell.length_b   1.000
_cell.length_c   1.000
_cell.angle_alpha   90.00
_cell.angle_beta   90.00
_cell.angle_gamma   90.00
#
_symmetry.space_group_name_H-M   'P 1'
#
loop_
_entity.id
_entity.type
_entity.pdbx_description
1 polymer ?
#
loop_
_entity_poly.entity_id
_entity_poly.type
_entity_poly.pdbx_seq_one_letter_code
_entity_poly.pdbx_strand_id
1 'polypeptide(L)'
;MRNYWLGCLLFISLGFVFAPQTLSQDLSELAQIKTGHSRAVSSADPDPNSNADRIRYVAPGETKVLADIEGPAVIRHIWLTFNDARPNWLEAGGSARPDEIVLRMYWDNSETPAVEAPLGDFFGAGFGRRAAN
;
A
#
# COMPACT_ATOMS: atom_id res chain seq x y z
N MET A 1 66.55 18.89 40.08
CA MET A 1 65.90 17.80 39.31
C MET A 1 64.51 17.62 39.89
N ARG A 2 63.47 17.86 39.08
CA ARG A 2 62.08 18.02 39.51
C ARG A 2 61.30 16.77 39.14
N ASN A 3 60.90 15.98 40.12
CA ASN A 3 60.14 14.74 39.90
C ASN A 3 58.65 15.05 40.07
N TYR A 4 57.94 15.01 38.94
CA TYR A 4 56.49 14.98 38.86
C TYR A 4 56.06 13.51 38.79
N TRP A 5 55.18 13.06 39.69
CA TRP A 5 54.30 11.92 39.42
C TRP A 5 52.90 12.29 39.91
N LEU A 6 52.14 12.89 38.98
CA LEU A 6 50.72 13.15 39.07
C LEU A 6 49.97 11.81 38.99
N GLY A 7 49.08 11.56 39.94
CA GLY A 7 48.16 10.42 39.90
C GLY A 7 47.15 10.54 38.77
N CYS A 8 46.96 9.48 38.00
CA CYS A 8 45.91 9.36 37.01
C CYS A 8 44.81 8.44 37.58
N LEU A 9 43.80 9.04 38.20
CA LEU A 9 42.55 8.33 38.54
C LEU A 9 41.67 8.32 37.30
N LEU A 10 41.57 7.15 36.65
CA LEU A 10 40.60 6.89 35.59
C LEU A 10 39.19 6.83 36.20
N PHE A 11 38.39 7.86 35.96
CA PHE A 11 36.93 7.81 36.15
C PHE A 11 36.30 7.18 34.91
N ILE A 12 35.90 5.92 35.02
CA ILE A 12 35.03 5.27 34.03
C ILE A 12 33.60 5.73 34.34
N SER A 13 33.09 6.68 33.56
CA SER A 13 31.66 7.03 33.57
C SER A 13 30.89 5.95 32.81
N LEU A 14 30.18 5.11 33.56
CA LEU A 14 29.20 4.18 33.01
C LEU A 14 27.97 5.00 32.56
N GLY A 15 28.01 5.49 31.32
CA GLY A 15 26.86 6.14 30.69
C GLY A 15 25.77 5.12 30.45
N PHE A 16 24.76 5.07 31.31
CA PHE A 16 23.50 4.42 30.99
C PHE A 16 22.84 5.20 29.86
N VAL A 17 22.98 4.71 28.63
CA VAL A 17 22.16 5.17 27.50
C VAL A 17 20.75 4.66 27.75
N PHE A 18 19.88 5.54 28.27
CA PHE A 18 18.44 5.32 28.21
C PHE A 18 18.04 5.38 26.73
N ALA A 19 17.91 4.21 26.09
CA ALA A 19 17.18 4.14 24.83
C ALA A 19 15.72 4.54 25.15
N PRO A 20 15.15 5.55 24.48
CA PRO A 20 13.73 5.83 24.63
C PRO A 20 12.96 4.58 24.26
N GLN A 21 12.21 4.04 25.21
CA GLN A 21 11.31 2.93 24.94
C GLN A 21 10.23 3.49 24.01
N THR A 22 10.23 3.04 22.76
CA THR A 22 9.11 3.26 21.85
C THR A 22 7.90 2.58 22.47
N LEU A 23 7.10 3.36 23.19
CA LEU A 23 5.83 2.91 23.69
C LEU A 23 5.00 2.43 22.49
N SER A 24 4.52 1.20 22.61
CA SER A 24 3.50 0.58 21.77
C SER A 24 2.42 1.59 21.38
N GLN A 25 1.99 1.54 20.11
CA GLN A 25 0.95 2.35 19.46
C GLN A 25 0.06 3.15 20.42
N ASP A 26 0.47 4.39 20.71
CA ASP A 26 -0.37 5.36 21.40
C ASP A 26 -1.50 5.81 20.46
N LEU A 27 -2.75 5.53 20.83
CA LEU A 27 -3.93 5.91 20.05
C LEU A 27 -4.29 7.39 20.19
N SER A 28 -3.61 8.14 21.08
CA SER A 28 -3.86 9.57 21.30
C SER A 28 -3.75 10.39 20.01
N GLU A 29 -2.94 9.96 19.04
CA GLU A 29 -2.84 10.59 17.72
C GLU A 29 -4.12 10.53 16.89
N LEU A 30 -5.00 9.53 17.10
CA LEU A 30 -6.25 9.42 16.34
C LEU A 30 -7.23 10.55 16.69
N ALA A 31 -7.16 11.05 17.93
CA ALA A 31 -8.00 12.13 18.42
C ALA A 31 -7.50 13.52 17.99
N GLN A 32 -6.29 13.61 17.42
CA GLN A 32 -5.74 14.86 16.95
C GLN A 32 -6.26 15.18 15.54
N ILE A 33 -6.70 16.43 15.34
CA ILE A 33 -7.06 16.93 14.02
C ILE A 33 -5.79 17.05 13.19
N LYS A 34 -5.71 16.29 12.10
CA LYS A 34 -4.60 16.34 11.14
C LYS A 34 -4.96 17.28 9.98
N THR A 35 -3.98 18.05 9.51
CA THR A 35 -4.15 18.91 8.33
C THR A 35 -4.12 18.06 7.05
N GLY A 36 -4.95 18.42 6.07
CA GLY A 36 -5.05 17.73 4.79
C GLY A 36 -6.49 17.49 4.36
N HIS A 37 -6.66 16.82 3.22
CA HIS A 37 -7.96 16.48 2.67
C HIS A 37 -8.00 15.00 2.28
N SER A 38 -9.07 14.32 2.69
CA SER A 38 -9.37 12.98 2.19
C SER A 38 -9.89 13.08 0.76
N ARG A 39 -9.36 12.21 -0.11
CA ARG A 39 -9.84 12.01 -1.47
C ARG A 39 -9.97 10.52 -1.74
N ALA A 40 -10.83 10.17 -2.68
CA ALA A 40 -11.00 8.80 -3.15
C ALA A 40 -11.17 8.82 -4.68
N VAL A 41 -10.55 7.84 -5.34
CA VAL A 41 -10.85 7.47 -6.73
C VAL A 41 -11.48 6.09 -6.66
N SER A 42 -12.60 5.90 -7.37
CA SER A 42 -13.37 4.66 -7.32
C SER A 42 -13.96 4.34 -8.69
N SER A 43 -14.44 3.11 -8.86
CA SER A 43 -15.11 2.66 -10.07
C SER A 43 -16.59 3.06 -10.15
N ALA A 44 -17.05 3.97 -9.28
CA ALA A 44 -18.44 4.42 -9.25
C ALA A 44 -18.91 4.94 -10.61
N ASP A 45 -20.12 4.55 -11.01
CA ASP A 45 -20.72 5.03 -12.25
C ASP A 45 -21.04 6.53 -12.12
N PRO A 46 -20.66 7.37 -13.09
CA PRO A 46 -21.01 8.79 -13.08
C PRO A 46 -22.52 9.05 -13.12
N ASP A 47 -23.33 8.12 -13.64
CA ASP A 47 -24.80 8.22 -13.61
C ASP A 47 -25.31 7.81 -12.22
N PRO A 48 -25.91 8.75 -11.46
CA PRO A 48 -26.43 8.46 -10.12
C PRO A 48 -27.62 7.48 -10.11
N ASN A 49 -28.21 7.16 -11.26
CA ASN A 49 -29.29 6.18 -11.39
C ASN A 49 -28.79 4.80 -11.88
N SER A 50 -27.49 4.65 -12.11
CA SER A 50 -26.85 3.40 -12.50
C SER A 50 -26.30 2.66 -11.27
N ASN A 51 -26.06 1.36 -11.44
CA ASN A 51 -25.36 0.50 -10.48
C ASN A 51 -24.23 -0.27 -11.17
N ALA A 52 -23.71 0.28 -12.28
CA ALA A 52 -22.62 -0.33 -13.04
C ALA A 52 -21.25 0.17 -12.54
N ASP A 53 -21.04 0.12 -11.22
CA ASP A 53 -19.88 0.65 -10.49
C ASP A 53 -18.60 -0.19 -10.66
N ARG A 54 -18.28 -0.55 -11.90
CA ARG A 54 -17.11 -1.36 -12.24
C ARG A 54 -16.55 -1.00 -13.62
N ILE A 55 -15.25 -1.21 -13.78
CA ILE A 55 -14.67 -1.40 -15.10
C ILE A 55 -15.20 -2.74 -15.63
N ARG A 56 -16.00 -2.69 -16.71
CA ARG A 56 -16.70 -3.88 -17.21
C ARG A 56 -15.74 -4.92 -17.79
N TYR A 57 -14.86 -4.49 -18.70
CA TYR A 57 -13.94 -5.39 -19.39
C TYR A 57 -12.54 -4.79 -19.47
N VAL A 58 -11.56 -5.68 -19.32
CA VAL A 58 -10.15 -5.44 -19.66
C VAL A 58 -9.77 -6.60 -20.57
N ALA A 59 -9.58 -6.34 -21.86
CA ALA A 59 -9.24 -7.36 -22.83
C ALA A 59 -7.81 -7.88 -22.62
N PRO A 60 -7.46 -9.06 -23.15
CA PRO A 60 -6.08 -9.56 -23.10
C PRO A 60 -5.08 -8.54 -23.66
N GLY A 61 -4.07 -8.20 -22.87
CA GLY A 61 -3.06 -7.19 -23.22
C GLY A 61 -3.52 -5.73 -23.06
N GLU A 62 -4.78 -5.49 -22.73
CA GLU A 62 -5.28 -4.14 -22.45
C GLU A 62 -4.80 -3.66 -21.09
N THR A 63 -4.51 -2.36 -20.99
CA THR A 63 -4.21 -1.68 -19.73
C THR A 63 -5.27 -0.62 -19.46
N LYS A 64 -5.75 -0.57 -18.22
CA LYS A 64 -6.66 0.48 -17.73
C LYS A 64 -6.01 1.25 -16.60
N VAL A 65 -6.14 2.57 -16.63
CA VAL A 65 -5.76 3.44 -15.51
C VAL A 65 -6.88 3.39 -14.48
N LEU A 66 -6.57 2.92 -13.27
CA LEU A 66 -7.53 2.86 -12.16
C LEU A 66 -7.62 4.19 -11.40
N ALA A 67 -6.48 4.88 -11.27
CA ALA A 67 -6.39 6.18 -10.65
C ALA A 67 -5.23 6.97 -11.28
N ASP A 68 -5.46 8.26 -11.51
CA ASP A 68 -4.46 9.24 -11.90
C ASP A 68 -4.56 10.39 -10.90
N ILE A 69 -3.49 10.60 -10.13
CA ILE A 69 -3.49 11.48 -8.94
C ILE A 69 -2.39 12.50 -9.11
N GLU A 70 -2.78 13.77 -9.23
CA GLU A 70 -1.85 14.88 -9.32
C GLU A 70 -1.48 15.44 -7.94
N GLY A 71 -0.19 15.76 -7.79
CA GLY A 71 0.35 16.44 -6.61
C GLY A 71 0.71 15.50 -5.45
N PRO A 72 1.22 16.06 -4.33
CA PRO A 72 1.65 15.28 -3.19
C PRO A 72 0.46 14.63 -2.48
N ALA A 73 0.52 13.31 -2.32
CA ALA A 73 -0.51 12.53 -1.65
C ALA A 73 0.09 11.28 -0.99
N VAL A 74 -0.70 10.65 -0.10
CA VAL A 74 -0.36 9.35 0.49
C VAL A 74 -1.55 8.42 0.28
N ILE A 75 -1.33 7.32 -0.46
CA ILE A 75 -2.33 6.26 -0.59
C ILE A 75 -2.34 5.45 0.71
N ARG A 76 -3.48 5.44 1.40
CA ARG A 76 -3.64 4.84 2.74
C ARG A 76 -4.46 3.56 2.72
N HIS A 77 -5.24 3.36 1.67
CA HIS A 77 -6.21 2.29 1.55
C HIS A 77 -6.45 2.01 0.06
N ILE A 78 -6.30 0.74 -0.32
CA ILE A 78 -6.65 0.23 -1.65
C ILE A 78 -7.58 -0.95 -1.41
N TRP A 79 -8.75 -0.90 -2.04
CA TRP A 79 -9.69 -2.03 -2.06
C TRP A 79 -10.01 -2.36 -3.51
N LEU A 80 -10.00 -3.64 -3.84
CA LEU A 80 -10.28 -4.12 -5.19
C LEU A 80 -10.93 -5.50 -5.11
N THR A 81 -11.95 -5.71 -5.93
CA THR A 81 -12.55 -7.02 -6.16
C THR A 81 -12.65 -7.28 -7.66
N PHE A 82 -12.71 -8.55 -8.04
CA PHE A 82 -12.83 -8.97 -9.43
C PHE A 82 -13.71 -10.23 -9.50
N ASN A 83 -14.29 -10.43 -10.68
CA ASN A 83 -15.16 -11.55 -10.94
C ASN A 83 -14.40 -12.88 -10.87
N ASP A 84 -15.11 -13.97 -10.63
CA ASP A 84 -14.48 -15.28 -10.57
C ASP A 84 -13.99 -15.75 -11.94
N ALA A 85 -12.88 -16.49 -11.95
CA ALA A 85 -12.32 -17.02 -13.18
C ALA A 85 -13.20 -18.12 -13.81
N ARG A 86 -14.02 -18.76 -12.97
CA ARG A 86 -14.98 -19.76 -13.42
C ARG A 86 -16.21 -19.09 -14.04
N PRO A 87 -16.81 -19.71 -15.07
CA PRO A 87 -18.13 -19.34 -15.56
C PRO A 87 -19.12 -19.10 -14.42
N ASN A 88 -19.81 -17.97 -14.47
CA ASN A 88 -20.80 -17.60 -13.48
C ASN A 88 -21.93 -16.79 -14.14
N TRP A 89 -22.92 -16.41 -13.32
CA TRP A 89 -24.10 -15.69 -13.81
C TRP A 89 -23.77 -14.29 -14.35
N LEU A 90 -22.63 -13.72 -13.96
CA LEU A 90 -22.20 -12.41 -14.42
C LEU A 90 -21.42 -12.51 -15.73
N GLU A 91 -20.53 -13.51 -15.85
CA GLU A 91 -19.70 -13.76 -17.02
C GLU A 91 -19.71 -15.25 -17.38
N ALA A 92 -20.43 -15.59 -18.46
CA ALA A 92 -20.64 -16.98 -18.88
C ALA A 92 -19.34 -17.68 -19.32
N GLY A 93 -18.35 -16.92 -19.80
CA GLY A 93 -17.02 -17.45 -20.15
C GLY A 93 -16.04 -17.53 -18.98
N GLY A 94 -16.44 -17.08 -17.78
CA GLY A 94 -15.51 -16.80 -16.70
C GLY A 94 -14.76 -15.49 -16.91
N SER A 95 -13.79 -15.22 -16.05
CA SER A 95 -12.98 -14.00 -16.08
C SER A 95 -11.49 -14.32 -15.89
N ALA A 96 -10.63 -13.31 -15.96
CA ALA A 96 -9.21 -13.51 -15.69
C ALA A 96 -8.96 -13.97 -14.25
N ARG A 97 -7.99 -14.85 -14.06
CA ARG A 97 -7.52 -15.25 -12.73
C ARG A 97 -6.70 -14.14 -12.06
N PRO A 98 -6.58 -14.12 -10.72
CA PRO A 98 -5.80 -13.10 -10.01
C PRO A 98 -4.32 -13.01 -10.44
N ASP A 99 -3.75 -14.11 -10.96
CA ASP A 99 -2.38 -14.20 -11.45
C ASP A 99 -2.23 -13.77 -12.93
N GLU A 100 -3.34 -13.56 -13.64
CA GLU A 100 -3.36 -13.13 -15.04
C GLU A 100 -3.51 -11.60 -15.19
N ILE A 101 -3.75 -10.90 -14.08
CA ILE A 101 -3.88 -9.43 -14.03
C ILE A 101 -2.67 -8.87 -13.30
N VAL A 102 -2.00 -7.88 -13.89
CA VAL A 102 -0.84 -7.20 -13.28
C VAL A 102 -1.24 -5.82 -12.79
N LEU A 103 -0.96 -5.53 -11.52
CA LEU A 103 -1.10 -4.20 -10.94
C LEU A 103 0.22 -3.44 -11.09
N ARG A 104 0.15 -2.22 -11.62
CA ARG A 104 1.30 -1.32 -11.75
C ARG A 104 1.03 0.00 -11.06
N MET A 105 2.02 0.51 -10.33
CA MET A 105 2.00 1.84 -9.72
C MET A 105 3.25 2.62 -10.11
N TYR A 106 3.04 3.87 -10.49
CA TYR A 106 4.07 4.80 -10.96
C TYR A 106 4.06 6.01 -10.04
N TRP A 107 5.24 6.47 -9.64
CA TRP A 107 5.40 7.66 -8.81
C TRP A 107 6.17 8.73 -9.59
N ASP A 108 5.87 9.99 -9.33
CA ASP A 108 6.64 11.15 -9.79
C ASP A 108 6.94 11.15 -11.30
N ASN A 109 5.96 10.73 -12.12
CA ASN A 109 6.06 10.62 -13.58
C ASN A 109 7.17 9.68 -14.09
N SER A 110 7.63 8.73 -13.28
CA SER A 110 8.57 7.69 -13.71
C SER A 110 7.97 6.82 -14.81
N GLU A 111 8.74 6.55 -15.86
CA GLU A 111 8.37 5.58 -16.91
C GLU A 111 8.43 4.13 -16.41
N THR A 112 9.21 3.87 -15.36
CA THR A 112 9.34 2.54 -14.75
C THR A 112 8.41 2.42 -13.53
N PRO A 113 7.61 1.36 -13.42
CA PRO A 113 6.74 1.17 -12.26
C PRO A 113 7.57 0.87 -11.02
N ALA A 114 7.21 1.50 -9.90
CA ALA A 114 7.82 1.22 -8.60
C ALA A 114 7.18 -0.01 -7.93
N VAL A 115 5.93 -0.31 -8.28
CA VAL A 115 5.23 -1.54 -7.90
C VAL A 115 4.77 -2.20 -9.19
N GLU A 116 5.19 -3.44 -9.41
CA GLU A 116 4.68 -4.31 -10.48
C GLU A 116 4.57 -5.73 -9.94
N ALA A 117 3.34 -6.24 -9.84
CA ALA A 117 3.09 -7.58 -9.34
C ALA A 117 1.77 -8.13 -9.91
N PRO A 118 1.63 -9.47 -10.02
CA PRO A 118 0.32 -10.08 -10.18
C PRO A 118 -0.63 -9.62 -9.08
N LEU A 119 -1.88 -9.34 -9.45
CA LEU A 119 -2.87 -8.74 -8.57
C LEU A 119 -3.15 -9.62 -7.35
N GLY A 120 -3.25 -10.94 -7.54
CA GLY A 120 -3.38 -11.90 -6.43
C GLY A 120 -2.21 -11.82 -5.45
N ASP A 121 -0.98 -11.86 -5.96
CA ASP A 121 0.24 -11.86 -5.15
C ASP A 121 0.39 -10.56 -4.35
N PHE A 122 0.05 -9.40 -4.94
CA PHE A 122 0.06 -8.10 -4.25
C PHE A 122 -0.84 -8.08 -3.01
N PHE A 123 -2.00 -8.74 -3.07
CA PHE A 123 -2.94 -8.85 -1.94
C PHE A 123 -2.73 -10.10 -1.07
N GLY A 124 -1.63 -10.85 -1.26
CA GLY A 124 -1.33 -12.07 -0.50
C GLY A 124 -2.19 -13.29 -0.87
N ALA A 125 -2.93 -13.23 -1.98
CA ALA A 125 -3.70 -14.32 -2.55
C ALA A 125 -2.91 -15.02 -3.67
N GLY A 126 -1.90 -15.79 -3.26
CA GLY A 126 -0.93 -16.39 -4.19
C GLY A 126 -1.47 -17.55 -5.05
N PHE A 127 -0.65 -17.95 -6.03
CA PHE A 127 -0.90 -19.10 -6.94
C PHE A 127 -2.20 -18.98 -7.76
N GLY A 128 -2.68 -17.75 -7.99
CA GLY A 128 -3.94 -17.51 -8.69
C GLY A 128 -5.16 -18.08 -7.99
N ARG A 129 -5.07 -18.29 -6.67
CA ARG A 129 -6.15 -18.80 -5.83
C ARG A 129 -6.80 -17.66 -5.08
N ARG A 130 -8.12 -17.71 -4.91
CA ARG A 130 -8.78 -16.82 -3.94
C ARG A 130 -8.38 -17.23 -2.53
N ALA A 131 -8.32 -16.26 -1.62
CA ALA A 131 -8.18 -16.54 -0.20
C ALA A 131 -9.34 -17.49 0.22
N ALA A 132 -8.98 -18.59 0.87
CA ALA A 132 -9.98 -19.51 1.41
C ALA A 132 -10.55 -18.89 2.70
N ASN A 133 -11.88 -18.81 2.79
CA ASN A 133 -12.58 -18.53 4.04
C ASN A 133 -12.66 -19.80 4.90
#